data_AF-A0ABD2RNS3-F1
#
_entry.id   AF-A0ABD2RNS3-F1
#
_cell.length_a   1.000
_cell.length_b   1.000
_cell.length_c   1.000
_cell.angle_alpha   90.00
_cell.angle_beta   90.00
_cell.angle_gamma   90.00
#
_symmetry.space_group_name_H-M   'P 1'
#
loop_
_entity.id
_entity.type
_entity.pdbx_description
1 polymer ?
#
loop_
_entity_poly.entity_id
_entity_poly.type
_entity_poly.pdbx_seq_one_letter_code
_entity_poly.pdbx_strand_id
1 'polypeptide(L)'
;MAFLGLSVQSSPFKPTSYVWFSPHSFSSRTFWASSGKALHRRNVDESLPNEKEFKVPNVDKVIEEGKKAPTKFRKIHLHRICDPINTEIFTASGWPSVSGDALKALAGKVSADFDIFDEVDGNAEEVPETSVDEALTTNNEALSQNPEISAYGTAYHAFGGGQKGIEACHAIAALCEVCSIDSLISNFILPLQGHDVSGENGRIHCSLNINTETGRLSARRPNLQNQPALEKDRYKIRQAFVAAEGNSLIVADYGQLELRILAHLANCKSMLGAFKAGGDFHSRTAMNMYPHIREAVEKGQVLLEWHPEPGEDKPPVPLLKDAFGSERRKAKMLNFSIAYGKTTIGLSRDWKVSVKEAKETVERWYSDRKEVSDWQEQRRFEAREFGRVHTLLGRARWFPSVKNATGSVKGHIERAAINTPVQGSAADVAMCAMLEISTNARLKEIGWKLLLQVHDEVILEGPEESEKEAMAIVVHCMSNPFNGKNILRVGLSVDAKCAKNWYSAK
;
A
#
# COMPACT_ATOMS: atom_id res chain seq x y z
N MET A 1 24.04 0.70 13.71
CA MET A 1 23.01 1.50 14.42
C MET A 1 23.31 2.98 14.19
N ALA A 2 22.70 3.60 13.17
CA ALA A 2 22.91 5.02 12.88
C ALA A 2 22.10 5.85 13.90
N PHE A 3 22.73 6.21 15.00
CA PHE A 3 22.13 7.00 16.06
C PHE A 3 22.19 8.48 15.70
N LEU A 4 21.07 9.04 15.23
CA LEU A 4 20.87 10.49 15.24
C LEU A 4 20.74 10.96 16.68
N GLY A 5 21.89 11.21 17.31
CA GLY A 5 21.99 11.86 18.59
C GLY A 5 21.52 13.30 18.48
N LEU A 6 20.36 13.61 19.04
CA LEU A 6 19.99 14.99 19.31
C LEU A 6 20.89 15.49 20.44
N SER A 7 21.78 16.43 20.13
CA SER A 7 22.56 17.15 21.13
C SER A 7 21.61 17.92 22.05
N VAL A 8 21.48 17.47 23.30
CA VAL A 8 20.88 18.27 24.37
C VAL A 8 22.04 18.85 25.18
N GLN A 9 22.26 20.15 25.03
CA GLN A 9 23.19 20.91 25.87
C GLN A 9 22.51 21.18 27.21
N SER A 10 22.82 20.38 28.23
CA SER A 10 22.55 20.74 29.62
C SER A 10 23.80 21.42 30.19
N SER A 11 23.87 22.75 30.08
CA SER A 11 24.94 23.63 30.59
C SER A 11 26.30 23.56 29.85
N PRO A 12 27.04 24.68 29.75
CA PRO A 12 28.29 24.78 28.99
C PRO A 12 29.49 23.96 29.54
N PHE A 13 29.31 23.18 30.61
CA PHE A 13 30.41 22.48 31.29
C PHE A 13 30.22 20.97 31.50
N LYS A 14 29.31 20.29 30.78
CA LYS A 14 29.19 18.82 30.82
C LYS A 14 29.02 18.18 29.43
N PRO A 15 29.50 16.94 29.23
CA PRO A 15 29.37 16.24 27.96
C PRO A 15 27.90 16.08 27.57
N THR A 16 27.64 16.20 26.27
CA THR A 16 26.34 16.16 25.61
C THR A 16 25.54 14.94 26.07
N SER A 17 24.35 15.17 26.63
CA SER A 17 23.45 14.09 27.03
C SER A 17 22.56 13.74 25.85
N TYR A 18 22.67 12.51 25.32
CA TYR A 18 21.77 12.02 24.27
C TYR A 18 20.41 11.68 24.87
N VAL A 19 19.34 12.33 24.39
CA VAL A 19 17.96 12.00 24.81
C VAL A 19 17.36 11.01 23.83
N TRP A 20 17.05 9.83 24.34
CA TRP A 20 16.43 8.72 23.63
C TRP A 20 14.91 8.97 23.50
N PHE A 21 14.38 8.97 22.28
CA PHE A 21 12.94 9.02 22.05
C PHE A 21 12.43 7.66 21.58
N SER A 22 11.28 7.23 22.13
CA SER A 22 10.55 6.07 21.62
C SER A 22 10.20 6.26 20.13
N PRO A 23 10.27 5.20 19.29
CA PRO A 23 9.96 5.25 17.86
C PRO A 23 8.59 5.89 17.54
N HIS A 24 7.62 5.73 18.44
CA HIS A 24 6.27 6.27 18.29
C HIS A 24 6.20 7.81 18.39
N SER A 25 7.25 8.47 18.86
CA SER A 25 7.35 9.93 19.04
C SER A 25 8.33 10.61 18.07
N PHE A 26 8.97 9.84 17.18
CA PHE A 26 10.09 10.26 16.34
C PHE A 26 9.66 11.16 15.15
N SER A 27 8.50 10.95 14.55
CA SER A 27 8.20 11.56 13.24
C SER A 27 8.05 13.09 13.25
N SER A 28 7.40 13.67 14.27
CA SER A 28 7.12 15.11 14.32
C SER A 28 8.22 15.93 14.99
N ARG A 29 8.96 15.34 15.92
CA ARG A 29 9.95 16.04 16.76
C ARG A 29 11.34 16.05 16.13
N THR A 30 11.75 14.93 15.53
CA THR A 30 13.03 14.80 14.81
C THR A 30 13.04 15.61 13.51
N PHE A 31 11.89 15.73 12.86
CA PHE A 31 11.78 16.57 11.66
C PHE A 31 11.85 18.06 11.99
N TRP A 32 11.24 18.52 13.08
CA TRP A 32 11.33 19.92 13.49
C TRP A 32 12.78 20.36 13.71
N ALA A 33 13.64 19.47 14.21
CA ALA A 33 15.07 19.74 14.37
C ALA A 33 15.84 19.76 13.03
N SER A 34 15.41 18.99 12.02
CA SER A 34 16.09 18.91 10.71
C SER A 34 15.60 19.95 9.70
N SER A 35 14.31 20.30 9.69
CA SER A 35 13.79 21.37 8.84
C SER A 35 14.19 22.72 9.42
N GLY A 36 15.14 23.41 8.78
CA GLY A 36 15.51 24.80 9.11
C GLY A 36 14.36 25.80 8.92
N LYS A 37 14.62 27.01 8.41
CA LYS A 37 13.56 27.97 8.02
C LYS A 37 12.74 27.43 6.83
N ALA A 38 12.02 26.35 7.03
CA ALA A 38 11.13 25.80 6.05
C ALA A 38 9.86 26.66 6.08
N LEU A 39 9.65 27.37 4.97
CA LEU A 39 8.59 28.36 4.84
C LEU A 39 7.23 27.67 4.75
N HIS A 40 6.23 28.30 5.36
CA HIS A 40 4.86 27.89 5.19
C HIS A 40 4.41 28.20 3.76
N ARG A 41 4.00 27.19 2.99
CA ARG A 41 3.72 27.33 1.55
C ARG A 41 2.61 28.34 1.24
N ARG A 42 1.69 28.59 2.17
CA ARG A 42 0.55 29.51 1.99
C ARG A 42 0.75 30.86 2.67
N ASN A 43 1.76 31.01 3.51
CA ASN A 43 2.04 32.24 4.24
C ASN A 43 3.55 32.44 4.29
N VAL A 44 4.08 33.19 3.33
CA VAL A 44 5.53 33.27 3.07
C VAL A 44 6.29 33.97 4.21
N ASP A 45 5.57 34.71 5.07
CA ASP A 45 6.11 35.37 6.26
C ASP A 45 6.21 34.44 7.49
N GLU A 46 5.63 33.24 7.42
CA GLU A 46 5.69 32.25 8.49
C GLU A 46 6.82 31.23 8.25
N SER A 47 7.68 31.06 9.25
CA SER A 47 8.74 30.06 9.26
C SER A 47 8.79 29.30 10.60
N LEU A 48 9.28 28.07 10.57
CA LEU A 48 9.56 27.34 11.81
C LEU A 48 10.63 28.09 12.65
N PRO A 49 10.45 28.18 13.99
CA PRO A 49 11.42 28.83 14.85
C PRO A 49 12.74 28.05 14.91
N ASN A 50 13.83 28.70 15.31
CA ASN A 50 15.15 28.05 15.44
C ASN A 50 15.26 27.15 16.68
N GLU A 51 14.42 27.41 17.69
CA GLU A 51 14.34 26.65 18.94
C GLU A 51 12.87 26.42 19.30
N LYS A 52 12.55 25.24 19.83
CA LYS A 52 11.22 24.95 20.36
C LYS A 52 11.29 24.05 21.59
N GLU A 53 10.58 24.48 22.62
CA GLU A 53 10.42 23.73 23.86
C GLU A 53 9.34 22.65 23.71
N PHE A 54 9.64 21.44 24.19
CA PHE A 54 8.68 20.34 24.28
C PHE A 54 8.62 19.81 25.71
N LYS A 55 7.41 19.48 26.16
CA LYS A 55 7.17 18.78 27.43
C LYS A 55 7.15 17.27 27.18
N VAL A 56 8.04 16.50 27.82
CA VAL A 56 8.20 15.06 27.60
C VAL A 56 8.15 14.27 28.91
N PRO A 57 7.69 13.01 28.91
CA PRO A 57 7.71 12.16 30.10
C PRO A 57 9.14 12.02 30.64
N ASN A 58 9.30 12.12 31.96
CA ASN A 58 10.59 12.00 32.63
C ASN A 58 10.84 10.55 33.07
N VAL A 59 10.98 9.65 32.08
CA VAL A 59 11.18 8.22 32.33
C VAL A 59 12.49 7.91 33.06
N ASP A 60 13.52 8.72 32.80
CA ASP A 60 14.86 8.56 33.38
C ASP A 60 15.00 9.21 34.76
N LYS A 61 13.90 9.77 35.31
CA LYS A 61 13.87 10.45 36.62
C LYS A 61 14.93 11.55 36.76
N VAL A 62 15.18 12.31 35.69
CA VAL A 62 16.11 13.45 35.71
C VAL A 62 15.55 14.55 36.62
N ILE A 63 16.40 15.08 37.51
CA ILE A 63 16.05 16.19 38.38
C ILE A 63 16.48 17.49 37.69
N GLU A 64 15.52 18.36 37.36
CA GLU A 64 15.79 19.67 36.79
C GLU A 64 16.52 20.56 37.82
N GLU A 65 17.42 21.42 37.34
CA GLU A 65 18.23 22.30 38.16
C GLU A 65 17.34 23.17 39.08
N GLY A 66 17.63 23.14 40.38
CA GLY A 66 16.82 23.82 41.40
C GLY A 66 15.63 23.03 41.96
N LYS A 67 15.34 21.82 41.48
CA LYS A 67 14.30 20.93 42.05
C LYS A 67 14.90 19.85 42.95
N LYS A 68 14.15 19.44 43.98
CA LYS A 68 14.55 18.40 44.94
C LYS A 68 14.15 16.98 44.54
N ALA A 69 13.23 16.84 43.57
CA ALA A 69 12.69 15.57 43.11
C ALA A 69 12.35 15.62 41.61
N PRO A 70 12.41 14.48 40.90
CA PRO A 70 12.09 14.43 39.48
C PRO A 70 10.59 14.64 39.26
N THR A 71 10.24 15.56 38.36
CA THR A 71 8.85 15.77 37.94
C THR A 71 8.41 14.69 36.96
N LYS A 72 7.10 14.42 36.88
CA LYS A 72 6.51 13.46 35.92
C LYS A 72 6.86 13.78 34.47
N PHE A 73 7.08 15.06 34.17
CA PHE A 73 7.48 15.55 32.85
C PHE A 73 8.66 16.49 33.01
N ARG A 74 9.55 16.48 32.02
CA ARG A 74 10.64 17.45 31.86
C ARG A 74 10.46 18.27 30.60
N LYS A 75 11.07 19.46 30.57
CA LYS A 75 11.19 20.25 29.35
C LYS A 75 12.45 19.87 28.60
N ILE A 76 12.35 19.77 27.28
CA ILE A 76 13.49 19.65 26.38
C ILE A 76 13.41 20.78 25.36
N HIS A 77 14.57 21.27 24.97
CA HIS A 77 14.71 22.25 23.91
C HIS A 77 15.30 21.54 22.71
N LEU A 78 14.59 21.59 21.59
CA LEU A 78 15.14 21.15 20.32
C LEU A 78 15.65 22.39 19.60
N HIS A 79 16.82 22.25 18.99
CA HIS A 79 17.43 23.26 18.14
C HIS A 79 17.49 22.75 16.70
N ARG A 80 17.57 23.70 15.77
CA ARG A 80 17.84 23.44 14.36
C ARG A 80 19.21 22.76 14.17
N ILE A 81 19.26 21.77 13.27
CA ILE A 81 20.43 20.93 13.01
C ILE A 81 21.25 21.40 11.79
N CYS A 82 20.62 21.97 10.75
CA CYS A 82 21.29 22.26 9.47
C CYS A 82 20.72 23.47 8.74
N ASP A 83 21.21 23.76 7.53
CA ASP A 83 20.68 24.84 6.68
C ASP A 83 19.22 24.61 6.22
N PRO A 84 18.49 25.65 5.75
CA PRO A 84 17.09 25.48 5.37
C PRO A 84 16.96 24.38 4.31
N ILE A 85 16.34 23.27 4.72
CA ILE A 85 16.08 22.15 3.81
C ILE A 85 14.95 22.55 2.86
N ASN A 86 15.20 22.47 1.56
CA ASN A 86 14.13 22.64 0.58
C ASN A 86 13.19 21.42 0.65
N THR A 87 11.92 21.67 0.95
CA THR A 87 10.90 20.64 1.13
C THR A 87 9.90 20.69 -0.02
N GLU A 88 9.68 19.55 -0.65
CA GLU A 88 8.77 19.43 -1.79
C GLU A 88 7.36 19.01 -1.38
N ILE A 89 7.21 18.49 -0.15
CA ILE A 89 5.98 17.88 0.34
C ILE A 89 5.47 18.69 1.54
N PHE A 90 4.22 19.13 1.46
CA PHE A 90 3.58 19.95 2.48
C PHE A 90 2.31 19.28 3.01
N THR A 91 2.00 19.53 4.27
CA THR A 91 0.74 19.12 4.91
C THR A 91 -0.44 19.90 4.32
N ALA A 92 -1.66 19.42 4.57
CA ALA A 92 -2.87 20.17 4.23
C ALA A 92 -2.95 21.53 4.95
N SER A 93 -2.24 21.69 6.08
CA SER A 93 -2.11 22.96 6.78
C SER A 93 -1.07 23.89 6.15
N GLY A 94 -0.24 23.44 5.20
CA GLY A 94 0.72 24.28 4.46
C GLY A 94 2.13 24.26 5.02
N TRP A 95 2.35 23.54 6.11
CA TRP A 95 3.66 23.31 6.71
C TRP A 95 4.41 22.19 5.98
N PRO A 96 5.76 22.16 6.05
CA PRO A 96 6.56 21.03 5.57
C PRO A 96 6.06 19.70 6.15
N SER A 97 5.97 18.68 5.30
CA SER A 97 5.52 17.35 5.70
C SER A 97 6.67 16.55 6.29
N VAL A 98 6.35 15.76 7.32
CA VAL A 98 7.27 14.83 8.00
C VAL A 98 6.93 13.36 7.66
N SER A 99 6.12 13.17 6.63
CA SER A 99 5.71 11.84 6.14
C SER A 99 6.90 11.01 5.68
N GLY A 100 6.75 9.69 5.67
CA GLY A 100 7.77 8.79 5.11
C GLY A 100 8.19 9.17 3.68
N ASP A 101 7.27 9.64 2.84
CA ASP A 101 7.60 10.11 1.48
C ASP A 101 8.46 11.39 1.49
N ALA A 102 8.28 12.25 2.49
CA ALA A 102 9.07 13.47 2.63
C ALA A 102 10.48 13.12 3.10
N LEU A 103 10.61 12.25 4.10
CA LEU A 103 11.90 11.73 4.56
C LEU A 103 12.65 10.99 3.44
N LYS A 104 11.97 10.18 2.64
CA LYS A 104 12.57 9.52 1.46
C LYS A 104 13.05 10.51 0.41
N ALA A 105 12.32 11.61 0.18
CA ALA A 105 12.78 12.67 -0.72
C ALA A 105 14.03 13.39 -0.18
N LEU A 106 14.13 13.55 1.15
CA LEU A 106 15.33 14.10 1.79
C LEU A 106 16.54 13.17 1.65
N ALA A 107 16.35 11.86 1.83
CA ALA A 107 17.41 10.87 1.73
C ALA A 107 17.87 10.62 0.29
N GLY A 108 16.94 10.62 -0.67
CA GLY A 108 17.20 10.18 -2.03
C GLY A 108 17.11 8.65 -2.18
N LYS A 109 17.78 8.12 -3.21
CA LYS A 109 17.83 6.69 -3.56
C LYS A 109 19.09 6.02 -3.00
N VAL A 110 19.29 6.13 -1.70
CA VAL A 110 20.47 5.59 -1.02
C VAL A 110 20.11 4.39 -0.14
N SER A 111 21.04 3.43 -0.01
CA SER A 111 20.90 2.30 0.91
C SER A 111 21.00 2.74 2.37
N ALA A 112 20.34 2.05 3.28
CA ALA A 112 20.55 2.25 4.72
C ALA A 112 21.81 1.54 5.25
N ASP A 113 22.33 0.57 4.50
CA ASP A 113 23.60 -0.10 4.78
C ASP A 113 24.72 0.86 4.36
N PHE A 114 25.20 1.66 5.31
CA PHE A 114 26.36 2.51 5.16
C PHE A 114 27.44 1.99 6.11
N ASP A 115 28.53 1.48 5.55
CA ASP A 115 29.68 1.02 6.34
C ASP A 115 30.39 2.24 6.94
N ILE A 116 30.18 2.44 8.24
CA ILE A 116 30.92 3.41 9.03
C ILE A 116 32.20 2.70 9.49
N PHE A 117 33.26 2.71 8.69
CA PHE A 117 34.59 2.29 9.13
C PHE A 117 35.67 3.33 8.78
N ASP A 118 36.12 3.98 9.86
CA ASP A 118 37.48 4.37 10.25
C ASP A 118 38.33 5.28 9.35
N GLU A 119 38.42 6.56 9.76
CA GLU A 119 39.65 7.33 9.67
C GLU A 119 40.76 6.67 10.51
N VAL A 120 41.56 5.78 9.91
CA VAL A 120 42.95 5.53 10.35
C VAL A 120 43.82 5.24 9.13
N ASP A 121 44.76 6.15 8.87
CA ASP A 121 45.98 6.08 8.05
C ASP A 121 46.13 5.03 6.93
N GLY A 122 46.34 5.55 5.70
CA GLY A 122 47.50 5.16 4.89
C GLY A 122 47.37 3.96 3.93
N ASN A 123 47.40 4.28 2.63
CA ASN A 123 47.79 3.46 1.47
C ASN A 123 46.80 2.44 0.88
N ALA A 124 46.37 2.80 -0.35
CA ALA A 124 46.36 2.04 -1.60
C ALA A 124 45.75 0.62 -1.68
N GLU A 125 44.82 0.53 -2.64
CA GLU A 125 44.41 -0.64 -3.45
C GLU A 125 43.67 -1.78 -2.75
N GLU A 126 42.36 -1.88 -2.99
CA GLU A 126 41.74 -2.99 -3.74
C GLU A 126 40.23 -2.75 -3.92
N VAL A 127 39.74 -2.96 -5.15
CA VAL A 127 38.31 -2.91 -5.53
C VAL A 127 37.74 -4.32 -5.45
N PRO A 128 36.52 -4.51 -4.90
CA PRO A 128 35.70 -5.64 -5.29
C PRO A 128 34.42 -5.23 -6.03
N GLU A 129 34.14 -5.99 -7.09
CA GLU A 129 33.04 -5.87 -8.03
C GLU A 129 31.66 -6.27 -7.49
N THR A 130 30.64 -5.89 -8.28
CA THR A 130 29.24 -6.39 -8.37
C THR A 130 28.20 -5.67 -7.50
N SER A 131 26.99 -5.33 -7.97
CA SER A 131 26.16 -5.91 -9.03
C SER A 131 25.23 -4.86 -9.64
N VAL A 132 24.95 -5.02 -10.94
CA VAL A 132 24.19 -4.12 -11.80
C VAL A 132 22.70 -4.51 -11.74
N ASP A 133 21.82 -3.55 -11.45
CA ASP A 133 20.41 -3.65 -11.83
C ASP A 133 19.90 -2.26 -12.27
N GLU A 134 19.35 -2.23 -13.48
CA GLU A 134 19.22 -1.07 -14.35
C GLU A 134 18.18 -0.03 -13.87
N ALA A 135 18.61 1.23 -13.79
CA ALA A 135 17.76 2.37 -13.50
C ALA A 135 17.26 3.04 -14.79
N LEU A 136 15.93 3.18 -14.87
CA LEU A 136 15.17 3.92 -15.87
C LEU A 136 15.67 5.37 -16.04
N THR A 137 15.92 5.74 -17.29
CA THR A 137 16.32 7.05 -17.77
C THR A 137 15.18 8.07 -17.75
N THR A 138 15.45 9.27 -17.25
CA THR A 138 14.68 10.48 -17.58
C THR A 138 15.63 11.64 -17.83
N ASN A 139 15.52 12.22 -19.02
CA ASN A 139 16.20 13.44 -19.45
C ASN A 139 15.70 14.65 -18.66
N ASN A 140 16.62 15.42 -18.11
CA ASN A 140 16.57 16.89 -18.10
C ASN A 140 18.00 17.41 -18.02
N GLU A 141 18.38 18.20 -19.01
CA GLU A 141 19.72 18.74 -19.19
C GLU A 141 20.04 19.87 -18.20
N ALA A 142 21.35 19.97 -17.93
CA ALA A 142 22.09 21.01 -17.23
C ALA A 142 22.04 21.02 -15.68
N LEU A 143 22.93 20.21 -15.06
CA LEU A 143 24.02 20.69 -14.17
C LEU A 143 24.96 19.51 -13.80
N SER A 144 26.20 19.59 -14.29
CA SER A 144 27.46 18.91 -13.88
C SER A 144 27.42 17.53 -13.21
N GLN A 145 27.99 16.55 -13.92
CA GLN A 145 28.07 15.12 -13.61
C GLN A 145 29.06 14.77 -12.49
N ASN A 146 28.55 14.12 -11.44
CA ASN A 146 29.25 13.06 -10.71
C ASN A 146 28.18 12.00 -10.35
N PRO A 147 28.21 10.78 -10.92
CA PRO A 147 27.09 9.83 -10.85
C PRO A 147 26.66 9.49 -9.41
N GLU A 148 27.57 9.52 -8.44
CA GLU A 148 27.27 9.31 -7.02
C GLU A 148 26.36 10.39 -6.42
N ILE A 149 26.54 11.67 -6.78
CA ILE A 149 25.78 12.77 -6.14
C ILE A 149 24.29 12.70 -6.48
N SER A 150 23.94 12.19 -7.67
CA SER A 150 22.56 12.10 -8.16
C SER A 150 21.65 11.16 -7.35
N ALA A 151 22.25 10.23 -6.59
CA ALA A 151 21.52 9.32 -5.72
C ALA A 151 20.99 10.01 -4.46
N TYR A 152 21.66 11.07 -4.01
CA TYR A 152 21.35 11.72 -2.74
C TYR A 152 20.22 12.74 -2.86
N GLY A 153 19.38 12.81 -1.82
CA GLY A 153 18.24 13.72 -1.77
C GLY A 153 18.62 15.14 -1.32
N THR A 154 17.61 15.96 -1.03
CA THR A 154 17.84 17.38 -0.68
C THR A 154 18.59 17.58 0.63
N ALA A 155 18.72 16.55 1.47
CA ALA A 155 19.55 16.60 2.66
C ALA A 155 21.04 16.76 2.35
N TYR A 156 21.53 16.27 1.19
CA TYR A 156 22.94 16.35 0.84
C TYR A 156 23.48 17.78 0.90
N HIS A 157 22.84 18.70 0.17
CA HIS A 157 23.24 20.10 0.15
C HIS A 157 22.94 20.83 1.47
N ALA A 158 21.84 20.48 2.14
CA ALA A 158 21.46 21.12 3.39
C ALA A 158 22.47 20.86 4.54
N PHE A 159 23.22 19.75 4.47
CA PHE A 159 24.28 19.40 5.41
C PHE A 159 25.68 19.74 4.90
N GLY A 160 25.79 20.64 3.91
CA GLY A 160 27.05 21.16 3.40
C GLY A 160 27.72 20.32 2.31
N GLY A 161 27.03 19.30 1.78
CA GLY A 161 27.57 18.39 0.78
C GLY A 161 28.73 17.54 1.31
N GLY A 162 29.50 16.96 0.38
CA GLY A 162 30.62 16.08 0.71
C GLY A 162 30.22 14.94 1.64
N GLN A 163 31.13 14.54 2.53
CA GLN A 163 30.91 13.44 3.46
C GLN A 163 29.71 13.68 4.40
N LYS A 164 29.54 14.89 4.92
CA LYS A 164 28.44 15.22 5.84
C LYS A 164 27.07 15.15 5.16
N GLY A 165 26.99 15.56 3.89
CA GLY A 165 25.79 15.44 3.07
C GLY A 165 25.43 13.97 2.79
N ILE A 166 26.44 13.14 2.50
CA ILE A 166 26.29 11.69 2.29
C ILE A 166 25.76 11.04 3.57
N GLU A 167 26.45 11.23 4.69
CA GLU A 167 26.08 10.68 6.01
C GLU A 167 24.66 11.10 6.42
N ALA A 168 24.28 12.35 6.18
CA ALA A 168 22.93 12.83 6.48
C ALA A 168 21.86 12.07 5.66
N CYS A 169 22.09 11.86 4.37
CA CYS A 169 21.15 11.11 3.53
C CYS A 169 21.03 9.65 3.97
N HIS A 170 22.15 8.98 4.25
CA HIS A 170 22.16 7.60 4.76
C HIS A 170 21.51 7.49 6.14
N ALA A 171 21.74 8.44 7.05
CA ALA A 171 21.08 8.46 8.35
C ALA A 171 19.55 8.61 8.23
N ILE A 172 19.06 9.45 7.30
CA ILE A 172 17.62 9.60 7.04
C ILE A 172 17.04 8.34 6.39
N ALA A 173 17.78 7.67 5.49
CA ALA A 173 17.38 6.40 4.91
C ALA A 173 17.26 5.31 5.99
N ALA A 174 18.26 5.17 6.86
CA ALA A 174 18.23 4.26 8.00
C ALA A 174 17.05 4.54 8.95
N LEU A 175 16.74 5.82 9.20
CA LEU A 175 15.56 6.20 9.98
C LEU A 175 14.25 5.72 9.31
N CYS A 176 14.13 5.89 7.99
CA CYS A 176 12.97 5.39 7.25
C CYS A 176 12.81 3.87 7.39
N GLU A 177 13.92 3.13 7.34
CA GLU A 177 13.91 1.68 7.52
C GLU A 177 13.49 1.27 8.93
N VAL A 178 14.06 1.90 9.97
CA VAL A 178 13.67 1.64 11.36
C VAL A 178 12.18 1.87 11.56
N CYS A 179 11.63 2.97 11.02
CA CYS A 179 10.19 3.23 11.09
C CYS A 179 9.36 2.16 10.36
N SER A 180 9.85 1.66 9.23
CA SER A 180 9.18 0.57 8.49
C SER A 180 9.20 -0.75 9.27
N ILE A 181 10.34 -1.09 9.87
CA ILE A 181 10.51 -2.28 10.72
C ILE A 181 9.59 -2.20 11.94
N ASP A 182 9.64 -1.08 12.68
CA ASP A 182 8.81 -0.85 13.87
C ASP A 182 7.33 -0.96 13.53
N SER A 183 6.93 -0.42 12.37
CA SER A 183 5.56 -0.56 11.87
C SER A 183 5.17 -2.01 11.61
N LEU A 184 6.05 -2.83 11.04
CA LEU A 184 5.76 -4.25 10.79
C LEU A 184 5.64 -5.03 12.11
N ILE A 185 6.58 -4.81 13.03
CA ILE A 185 6.61 -5.47 14.33
C ILE A 185 5.36 -5.10 15.15
N SER A 186 5.12 -3.80 15.31
CA SER A 186 4.06 -3.29 16.18
C SER A 186 2.66 -3.58 15.65
N ASN A 187 2.45 -3.56 14.33
CA ASN A 187 1.11 -3.77 13.75
C ASN A 187 0.79 -5.22 13.42
N PHE A 188 1.78 -6.09 13.21
CA PHE A 188 1.54 -7.44 12.72
C PHE A 188 2.13 -8.55 13.58
N ILE A 189 3.30 -8.37 14.19
CA ILE A 189 3.94 -9.43 14.96
C ILE A 189 3.44 -9.40 16.42
N LEU A 190 3.62 -8.28 17.11
CA LEU A 190 3.21 -8.15 18.52
C LEU A 190 1.71 -8.43 18.74
N PRO A 191 0.79 -7.98 17.86
CA PRO A 191 -0.64 -8.28 18.02
C PRO A 191 -1.00 -9.76 17.88
N LEU A 192 -0.16 -10.58 17.22
CA LEU A 192 -0.36 -12.04 17.12
C LEU A 192 0.14 -12.77 18.37
N GLN A 193 0.99 -12.14 19.17
CA GLN A 193 1.57 -12.70 20.40
C GLN A 193 0.76 -12.36 21.66
N GLY A 194 -0.33 -11.59 21.52
CA GLY A 194 -1.18 -11.20 22.64
C GLY A 194 -1.88 -12.40 23.28
N HIS A 195 -1.83 -12.51 24.61
CA HIS A 195 -2.54 -13.57 25.35
C HIS A 195 -4.06 -13.48 25.22
N ASP A 196 -4.60 -12.33 24.82
CA ASP A 196 -6.03 -12.06 24.64
C ASP A 196 -6.58 -12.47 23.26
N VAL A 197 -5.72 -12.90 22.33
CA VAL A 197 -6.14 -13.33 20.99
C VAL A 197 -6.09 -14.85 20.75
N SER A 198 -5.40 -15.59 21.62
CA SER A 198 -5.34 -17.05 21.57
C SER A 198 -6.51 -17.68 22.34
N GLY A 199 -7.20 -18.64 21.73
CA GLY A 199 -8.18 -19.49 22.41
C GLY A 199 -7.51 -20.62 23.18
N GLU A 200 -8.29 -21.36 23.98
CA GLU A 200 -7.81 -22.49 24.80
C GLU A 200 -7.09 -23.58 23.98
N ASN A 201 -7.42 -23.70 22.69
CA ASN A 201 -6.79 -24.64 21.75
C ASN A 201 -5.48 -24.13 21.15
N GLY A 202 -4.92 -23.01 21.65
CA GLY A 202 -3.69 -22.40 21.15
C GLY A 202 -3.83 -21.75 19.76
N ARG A 203 -5.05 -21.61 19.22
CA ARG A 203 -5.30 -20.96 17.93
C ARG A 203 -5.71 -19.50 18.11
N ILE A 204 -5.41 -18.67 17.12
CA ILE A 204 -5.83 -17.26 17.10
C ILE A 204 -7.29 -17.16 16.63
N HIS A 205 -8.14 -16.46 17.40
CA HIS A 205 -9.56 -16.26 17.06
C HIS A 205 -9.84 -14.79 16.81
N CYS A 206 -9.83 -14.37 15.54
CA CYS A 206 -10.18 -12.99 15.19
C CYS A 206 -11.69 -12.75 15.27
N SER A 207 -12.09 -11.52 15.61
CA SER A 207 -13.48 -11.08 15.59
C SER A 207 -13.84 -10.45 14.24
N LEU A 208 -14.73 -11.09 13.47
CA LEU A 208 -15.31 -10.54 12.24
C LEU A 208 -16.54 -9.68 12.55
N ASN A 209 -16.64 -8.51 11.91
CA ASN A 209 -17.68 -7.51 12.19
C ASN A 209 -18.36 -7.04 10.90
N ILE A 210 -19.67 -6.83 10.94
CA ILE A 210 -20.46 -6.21 9.87
C ILE A 210 -20.73 -4.75 10.27
N ASN A 211 -19.71 -3.91 10.17
CA ASN A 211 -19.78 -2.50 10.60
C ASN A 211 -19.26 -1.51 9.55
N THR A 212 -18.91 -1.98 8.35
CA THR A 212 -18.47 -1.10 7.26
C THR A 212 -19.68 -0.62 6.46
N GLU A 213 -19.66 0.63 6.00
CA GLU A 213 -20.77 1.20 5.22
C GLU A 213 -21.00 0.50 3.87
N THR A 214 -20.00 -0.21 3.37
CA THR A 214 -20.09 -0.97 2.11
C THR A 214 -20.58 -2.40 2.33
N GLY A 215 -20.63 -2.88 3.58
CA GLY A 215 -20.98 -4.25 3.94
C GLY A 215 -19.85 -5.27 3.84
N ARG A 216 -18.60 -4.84 3.59
CA ARG A 216 -17.42 -5.69 3.80
C ARG A 216 -17.30 -6.07 5.27
N LEU A 217 -16.89 -7.31 5.54
CA LEU A 217 -16.47 -7.72 6.88
C LEU A 217 -15.22 -6.91 7.29
N SER A 218 -15.08 -6.61 8.58
CA SER A 218 -13.84 -6.12 9.16
C SER A 218 -13.35 -7.06 10.27
N ALA A 219 -12.03 -7.25 10.36
CA ALA A 219 -11.42 -8.10 11.38
C ALA A 219 -10.76 -7.27 12.49
N ARG A 220 -10.90 -7.70 13.74
CA ARG A 220 -10.22 -7.12 14.91
C ARG A 220 -9.79 -8.22 15.87
N ARG A 221 -8.81 -7.92 16.73
CA ARG A 221 -8.26 -8.81 17.78
C ARG A 221 -7.85 -10.20 17.25
N PRO A 222 -6.87 -10.31 16.35
CA PRO A 222 -6.12 -9.25 15.66
C PRO A 222 -6.76 -8.91 14.30
N ASN A 223 -6.28 -7.83 13.66
CA ASN A 223 -6.76 -7.48 12.32
C ASN A 223 -6.05 -8.34 11.26
N LEU A 224 -6.66 -9.48 10.92
CA LEU A 224 -6.16 -10.41 9.90
C LEU A 224 -6.46 -9.97 8.46
N GLN A 225 -7.25 -8.93 8.25
CA GLN A 225 -7.51 -8.43 6.89
C GLN A 225 -6.35 -7.58 6.35
N ASN A 226 -5.62 -6.88 7.20
CA ASN A 226 -4.63 -5.90 6.78
C ASN A 226 -3.19 -6.43 6.78
N GLN A 227 -2.98 -7.72 6.53
CA GLN A 227 -1.62 -8.29 6.48
C GLN A 227 -0.78 -7.61 5.37
N PRO A 228 0.53 -7.36 5.59
CA PRO A 228 1.37 -6.65 4.62
C PRO A 228 1.35 -7.35 3.26
N ALA A 229 1.37 -6.60 2.15
CA ALA A 229 1.47 -7.20 0.83
C ALA A 229 2.77 -8.04 0.72
N LEU A 230 2.76 -9.14 -0.05
CA LEU A 230 3.91 -10.07 -0.11
C LEU A 230 5.22 -9.37 -0.45
N GLU A 231 5.19 -8.43 -1.39
CA GLU A 231 6.36 -7.64 -1.80
C GLU A 231 6.88 -6.66 -0.74
N LYS A 232 6.09 -6.41 0.32
CA LYS A 232 6.42 -5.53 1.45
C LYS A 232 6.58 -6.31 2.76
N ASP A 233 6.35 -7.61 2.74
CA ASP A 233 6.37 -8.47 3.92
C ASP A 233 7.80 -8.94 4.21
N ARG A 234 8.62 -8.05 4.76
CA ARG A 234 10.04 -8.31 5.09
C ARG A 234 10.24 -9.56 5.93
N TYR A 235 9.30 -9.85 6.84
CA TYR A 235 9.39 -10.97 7.78
C TYR A 235 8.59 -12.19 7.35
N LYS A 236 7.96 -12.15 6.16
CA LYS A 236 7.07 -13.20 5.66
C LYS A 236 6.06 -13.62 6.73
N ILE A 237 5.39 -12.66 7.38
CA ILE A 237 4.47 -12.87 8.50
C ILE A 237 3.44 -13.96 8.22
N ARG A 238 2.97 -14.08 6.95
CA ARG A 238 2.04 -15.15 6.55
C ARG A 238 2.59 -16.57 6.73
N GLN A 239 3.91 -16.77 6.80
CA GLN A 239 4.50 -18.10 7.05
C GLN A 239 4.17 -18.63 8.45
N ALA A 240 3.88 -17.74 9.41
CA ALA A 240 3.49 -18.13 10.77
C ALA A 240 2.06 -18.70 10.85
N PHE A 241 1.25 -18.56 9.80
CA PHE A 241 -0.09 -19.11 9.72
C PHE A 241 -0.03 -20.47 9.04
N VAL A 242 0.05 -21.52 9.84
CA VAL A 242 0.24 -22.91 9.39
C VAL A 242 -1.03 -23.74 9.56
N ALA A 243 -1.19 -24.75 8.71
CA ALA A 243 -2.14 -25.83 8.95
C ALA A 243 -1.67 -26.70 10.13
N ALA A 244 -2.63 -27.35 10.81
CA ALA A 244 -2.33 -28.42 11.75
C ALA A 244 -1.63 -29.60 11.06
N GLU A 245 -1.01 -30.47 11.85
CA GLU A 245 -0.38 -31.69 11.35
C GLU A 245 -1.39 -32.59 10.61
N GLY A 246 -0.98 -33.16 9.48
CA GLY A 246 -1.86 -33.92 8.56
C GLY A 246 -2.80 -33.06 7.70
N ASN A 247 -2.85 -31.75 7.94
CA ASN A 247 -3.69 -30.82 7.17
C ASN A 247 -2.87 -29.91 6.25
N SER A 248 -3.59 -29.24 5.36
CA SER A 248 -3.12 -28.19 4.46
C SER A 248 -4.10 -27.02 4.44
N LEU A 249 -3.63 -25.85 3.97
CA LEU A 249 -4.44 -24.67 3.76
C LEU A 249 -4.77 -24.53 2.28
N ILE A 250 -6.05 -24.36 1.95
CA ILE A 250 -6.47 -23.82 0.65
C ILE A 250 -6.64 -22.32 0.80
N VAL A 251 -6.00 -21.58 -0.07
CA VAL A 251 -6.18 -20.13 -0.21
C VAL A 251 -6.73 -19.89 -1.60
N ALA A 252 -7.92 -19.32 -1.67
CA ALA A 252 -8.62 -19.06 -2.91
C ALA A 252 -9.07 -17.60 -2.98
N ASP A 253 -8.70 -16.91 -4.05
CA ASP A 253 -8.93 -15.48 -4.25
C ASP A 253 -9.61 -15.21 -5.60
N TYR A 254 -10.46 -14.18 -5.64
CA TYR A 254 -11.07 -13.78 -6.89
C TYR A 254 -10.13 -12.93 -7.75
N GLY A 255 -9.97 -13.32 -9.01
CA GLY A 255 -9.25 -12.50 -9.99
C GLY A 255 -10.00 -11.20 -10.32
N GLN A 256 -9.57 -10.08 -9.73
CA GLN A 256 -10.08 -8.72 -10.00
C GLN A 256 -11.61 -8.57 -9.81
N LEU A 257 -12.16 -9.09 -8.71
CA LEU A 257 -13.61 -9.13 -8.44
C LEU A 257 -14.33 -7.79 -8.66
N GLU A 258 -13.79 -6.70 -8.11
CA GLU A 258 -14.43 -5.38 -8.23
C GLU A 258 -14.54 -4.89 -9.67
N LEU A 259 -13.54 -5.17 -10.51
CA LEU A 259 -13.57 -4.77 -11.92
C LEU A 259 -14.55 -5.61 -12.73
N ARG A 260 -14.70 -6.90 -12.40
CA ARG A 260 -15.73 -7.77 -12.99
C ARG A 260 -17.13 -7.29 -12.63
N ILE A 261 -17.32 -6.89 -11.38
CA ILE A 261 -18.57 -6.29 -10.91
C ILE A 261 -18.85 -4.97 -11.63
N LEU A 262 -17.86 -4.08 -11.75
CA LEU A 262 -18.02 -2.84 -12.51
C LEU A 262 -18.40 -3.12 -13.97
N ALA A 263 -17.76 -4.09 -14.62
CA ALA A 263 -18.09 -4.48 -15.99
C ALA A 263 -19.54 -4.97 -16.12
N HIS A 264 -20.01 -5.76 -15.14
CA HIS A 264 -21.40 -6.22 -15.08
C HIS A 264 -22.38 -5.07 -14.84
N LEU A 265 -22.16 -4.26 -13.80
CA LEU A 265 -23.06 -3.17 -13.38
C LEU A 265 -23.18 -2.07 -14.45
N ALA A 266 -22.06 -1.70 -15.07
CA ALA A 266 -22.04 -0.73 -16.17
C ALA A 266 -22.45 -1.33 -17.51
N ASN A 267 -22.54 -2.67 -17.60
CA ASN A 267 -22.70 -3.39 -18.87
C ASN A 267 -21.69 -2.93 -19.94
N CYS A 268 -20.44 -2.72 -19.52
CA CYS A 268 -19.40 -2.17 -20.39
C CYS A 268 -18.86 -3.24 -21.33
N LYS A 269 -19.20 -3.13 -22.63
CA LYS A 269 -18.87 -4.15 -23.63
C LYS A 269 -17.37 -4.41 -23.76
N SER A 270 -16.57 -3.33 -23.74
CA SER A 270 -15.11 -3.42 -23.79
C SER A 270 -14.54 -4.21 -22.61
N MET A 271 -15.02 -3.93 -21.39
CA MET A 271 -14.56 -4.67 -20.19
C MET A 271 -15.03 -6.12 -20.19
N LEU A 272 -16.29 -6.39 -20.56
CA LEU A 272 -16.83 -7.74 -20.66
C LEU A 272 -16.05 -8.58 -21.69
N GLY A 273 -15.76 -8.00 -22.86
CA GLY A 273 -14.93 -8.62 -23.88
C GLY A 273 -13.51 -8.90 -23.40
N ALA A 274 -12.89 -7.94 -22.71
CA ALA A 274 -11.55 -8.11 -22.15
C ALA A 274 -11.47 -9.24 -21.12
N PHE A 275 -12.46 -9.39 -20.24
CA PHE A 275 -12.50 -10.51 -19.28
C PHE A 275 -12.81 -11.84 -19.94
N LYS A 276 -13.66 -11.87 -20.97
CA LYS A 276 -13.96 -13.09 -21.73
C LYS A 276 -12.73 -13.58 -22.51
N ALA A 277 -11.91 -12.66 -23.00
CA ALA A 277 -10.69 -12.97 -23.73
C ALA A 277 -9.56 -13.52 -22.84
N GLY A 278 -9.71 -13.56 -21.52
CA GLY A 278 -8.66 -14.02 -20.60
C GLY A 278 -7.48 -13.06 -20.48
N GLY A 279 -6.42 -13.49 -19.81
CA GLY A 279 -5.19 -12.74 -19.65
C GLY A 279 -5.25 -11.58 -18.68
N ASP A 280 -4.12 -10.89 -18.54
CA ASP A 280 -3.99 -9.83 -17.56
C ASP A 280 -4.74 -8.55 -17.98
N PHE A 281 -5.84 -8.28 -17.28
CA PHE A 281 -6.73 -7.14 -17.55
C PHE A 281 -5.99 -5.79 -17.49
N HIS A 282 -5.00 -5.65 -16.60
CA HIS A 282 -4.21 -4.42 -16.47
C HIS A 282 -3.28 -4.21 -17.67
N SER A 283 -2.68 -5.28 -18.19
CA SER A 283 -1.86 -5.26 -19.41
C SER A 283 -2.70 -4.87 -20.62
N ARG A 284 -3.91 -5.43 -20.77
CA ARG A 284 -4.86 -5.00 -21.82
C ARG A 284 -5.22 -3.52 -21.69
N THR A 285 -5.38 -3.03 -20.46
CA THR A 285 -5.65 -1.61 -20.20
C THR A 285 -4.43 -0.75 -20.60
N ALA A 286 -3.22 -1.15 -20.25
CA ALA A 286 -1.99 -0.45 -20.62
C ALA A 286 -1.82 -0.38 -22.15
N MET A 287 -2.08 -1.49 -22.85
CA MET A 287 -2.10 -1.55 -24.32
C MET A 287 -3.05 -0.52 -24.95
N ASN A 288 -4.20 -0.24 -24.32
CA ASN A 288 -5.13 0.80 -24.80
C ASN A 288 -4.71 2.22 -24.41
N MET A 289 -3.96 2.40 -23.32
CA MET A 289 -3.49 3.70 -22.85
C MET A 289 -2.29 4.22 -23.64
N TYR A 290 -1.42 3.31 -24.10
CA TYR A 290 -0.11 3.62 -24.67
C TYR A 290 0.07 3.05 -26.08
N PRO A 291 0.13 3.89 -27.14
CA PRO A 291 0.25 3.42 -28.52
C PRO A 291 1.47 2.51 -28.78
N HIS A 292 2.62 2.82 -28.19
CA HIS A 292 3.85 2.03 -28.35
C HIS A 292 3.73 0.61 -27.76
N ILE A 293 2.92 0.43 -26.70
CA ILE A 293 2.65 -0.90 -26.13
C ILE A 293 1.75 -1.70 -27.07
N ARG A 294 0.73 -1.07 -27.65
CA ARG A 294 -0.11 -1.70 -28.66
C ARG A 294 0.71 -2.21 -29.84
N GLU A 295 1.59 -1.37 -30.37
CA GLU A 295 2.47 -1.72 -31.48
C GLU A 295 3.40 -2.90 -31.11
N ALA A 296 3.95 -2.93 -29.89
CA ALA A 296 4.79 -4.04 -29.42
C ALA A 296 4.03 -5.37 -29.34
N VAL A 297 2.77 -5.35 -28.89
CA VAL A 297 1.90 -6.54 -28.87
C VAL A 297 1.56 -6.98 -30.30
N GLU A 298 1.20 -6.05 -31.18
CA GLU A 298 0.85 -6.34 -32.59
C GLU A 298 2.03 -6.91 -33.39
N LYS A 299 3.26 -6.49 -33.08
CA LYS A 299 4.50 -7.03 -33.65
C LYS A 299 4.95 -8.36 -33.03
N GLY A 300 4.23 -8.88 -32.03
CA GLY A 300 4.61 -10.10 -31.32
C GLY A 300 5.87 -9.97 -30.48
N GLN A 301 6.28 -8.74 -30.12
CA GLN A 301 7.47 -8.50 -29.28
C GLN A 301 7.20 -8.78 -27.80
N VAL A 302 5.93 -8.71 -27.39
CA VAL A 302 5.48 -9.04 -26.03
C VAL A 302 4.15 -9.78 -26.06
N LEU A 303 3.92 -10.62 -25.05
CA LEU A 303 2.68 -11.40 -24.89
C LEU A 303 1.79 -10.85 -23.77
N LEU A 304 0.48 -10.88 -23.96
CA LEU A 304 -0.49 -10.52 -22.91
C LEU A 304 -0.69 -11.64 -21.89
N GLU A 305 -0.52 -12.87 -22.33
CA GLU A 305 -0.71 -14.09 -21.57
C GLU A 305 0.14 -15.19 -22.20
N TRP A 306 0.62 -16.10 -21.37
CA TRP A 306 1.34 -17.29 -21.81
C TRP A 306 0.98 -18.44 -20.88
N HIS A 307 0.69 -19.60 -21.46
CA HIS A 307 0.44 -20.83 -20.74
C HIS A 307 1.58 -21.78 -21.06
N PRO A 308 2.40 -22.17 -20.06
CA PRO A 308 3.52 -23.08 -20.28
C PRO A 308 3.01 -24.45 -20.72
N GLU A 309 3.58 -24.98 -21.81
CA GLU A 309 3.39 -26.38 -22.19
C GLU A 309 4.45 -27.28 -21.51
N PRO A 310 4.21 -28.60 -21.37
CA PRO A 310 5.17 -29.52 -20.78
C PRO A 310 6.54 -29.42 -21.48
N GLY A 311 7.56 -28.98 -20.75
CA GLY A 311 8.93 -28.78 -21.27
C GLY A 311 9.32 -27.33 -21.56
N GLU A 312 8.40 -26.36 -21.39
CA GLU A 312 8.70 -24.93 -21.50
C GLU A 312 8.84 -24.26 -20.12
N ASP A 313 10.05 -23.78 -19.80
CA ASP A 313 10.30 -23.09 -18.53
C ASP A 313 10.04 -21.57 -18.60
N LYS A 314 10.04 -20.98 -19.80
CA LYS A 314 9.92 -19.53 -20.02
C LYS A 314 9.16 -19.21 -21.30
N PRO A 315 8.44 -18.07 -21.35
CA PRO A 315 7.72 -17.66 -22.54
C PRO A 315 8.69 -17.33 -23.70
N PRO A 316 8.26 -17.52 -24.96
CA PRO A 316 9.11 -17.28 -26.13
C PRO A 316 9.47 -15.81 -26.32
N VAL A 317 8.64 -14.90 -25.81
CA VAL A 317 8.91 -13.46 -25.70
C VAL A 317 8.41 -12.96 -24.34
N PRO A 318 8.95 -11.84 -23.82
CA PRO A 318 8.53 -11.32 -22.52
C PRO A 318 7.02 -11.06 -22.44
N LEU A 319 6.44 -11.25 -21.26
CA LEU A 319 5.07 -10.80 -21.04
C LEU A 319 5.05 -9.27 -20.94
N LEU A 320 3.96 -8.65 -21.38
CA LEU A 320 3.75 -7.19 -21.28
C LEU A 320 3.94 -6.72 -19.84
N LYS A 321 3.48 -7.51 -18.86
CA LYS A 321 3.62 -7.19 -17.43
C LYS A 321 5.09 -7.08 -16.98
N ASP A 322 5.99 -7.76 -17.67
CA ASP A 322 7.41 -7.80 -17.35
C ASP A 322 8.16 -6.71 -18.13
N ALA A 323 7.91 -6.59 -19.44
CA ALA A 323 8.55 -5.58 -20.30
C ALA A 323 8.05 -4.13 -20.07
N PHE A 324 6.76 -3.96 -19.75
CA PHE A 324 6.10 -2.67 -19.54
C PHE A 324 5.47 -2.58 -18.14
N GLY A 325 6.21 -3.06 -17.13
CA GLY A 325 5.72 -3.13 -15.76
C GLY A 325 5.33 -1.77 -15.16
N SER A 326 5.97 -0.67 -15.57
CA SER A 326 5.63 0.69 -15.12
C SER A 326 4.26 1.13 -15.62
N GLU A 327 4.02 1.00 -16.91
CA GLU A 327 2.77 1.35 -17.59
C GLU A 327 1.63 0.44 -17.13
N ARG A 328 1.90 -0.85 -16.95
CA ARG A 328 0.95 -1.78 -16.33
C ARG A 328 0.59 -1.34 -14.91
N ARG A 329 1.54 -0.89 -14.09
CA ARG A 329 1.25 -0.36 -12.74
C ARG A 329 0.38 0.89 -12.80
N LYS A 330 0.64 1.82 -13.74
CA LYS A 330 -0.20 3.01 -13.98
C LYS A 330 -1.62 2.60 -14.41
N ALA A 331 -1.75 1.64 -15.32
CA ALA A 331 -3.04 1.10 -15.76
C ALA A 331 -3.80 0.38 -14.64
N LYS A 332 -3.10 -0.41 -13.81
CA LYS A 332 -3.65 -1.02 -12.59
C LYS A 332 -4.21 0.05 -11.66
N MET A 333 -3.42 1.06 -11.36
CA MET A 333 -3.83 2.18 -10.53
C MET A 333 -5.03 2.93 -11.12
N LEU A 334 -5.08 3.13 -12.45
CA LEU A 334 -6.22 3.74 -13.13
C LEU A 334 -7.51 2.93 -12.92
N ASN A 335 -7.47 1.63 -13.20
CA ASN A 335 -8.62 0.75 -13.11
C ASN A 335 -9.24 0.77 -11.70
N PHE A 336 -8.41 0.70 -10.66
CA PHE A 336 -8.88 0.85 -9.28
C PHE A 336 -9.39 2.26 -9.01
N SER A 337 -8.64 3.29 -9.40
CA SER A 337 -9.01 4.69 -9.17
C SER A 337 -10.36 5.09 -9.78
N ILE A 338 -10.74 4.52 -10.93
CA ILE A 338 -12.01 4.78 -11.59
C ILE A 338 -13.18 4.14 -10.84
N ALA A 339 -13.01 2.93 -10.31
CA ALA A 339 -13.99 2.31 -9.42
C ALA A 339 -14.22 3.15 -8.14
N TYR A 340 -13.20 3.90 -7.71
CA TYR A 340 -13.24 4.76 -6.51
C TYR A 340 -13.52 6.24 -6.78
N GLY A 341 -13.72 6.65 -8.04
CA GLY A 341 -14.00 8.04 -8.42
C GLY A 341 -12.86 9.02 -8.11
N LYS A 342 -11.60 8.59 -8.24
CA LYS A 342 -10.43 9.47 -8.05
C LYS A 342 -10.35 10.52 -9.17
N THR A 343 -9.91 11.73 -8.83
CA THR A 343 -9.78 12.83 -9.79
C THR A 343 -8.48 12.73 -10.60
N THR A 344 -8.46 13.35 -11.78
CA THR A 344 -7.26 13.47 -12.64
C THR A 344 -6.08 14.12 -11.93
N ILE A 345 -6.33 15.10 -11.07
CA ILE A 345 -5.30 15.74 -10.22
C ILE A 345 -4.71 14.74 -9.22
N GLY A 346 -5.54 13.86 -8.65
CA GLY A 346 -5.06 12.80 -7.78
C GLY A 346 -4.17 11.80 -8.54
N LEU A 347 -4.60 11.42 -9.75
CA LEU A 347 -3.85 10.50 -10.61
C LEU A 347 -2.53 11.09 -11.09
N SER A 348 -2.48 12.37 -11.44
CA SER A 348 -1.23 13.00 -11.90
C SER A 348 -0.14 12.98 -10.83
N ARG A 349 -0.53 13.13 -9.55
CA ARG A 349 0.39 13.02 -8.41
C ARG A 349 0.90 11.60 -8.23
N ASP A 350 0.02 10.60 -8.29
CA ASP A 350 0.44 9.21 -8.12
C ASP A 350 1.35 8.74 -9.27
N TRP A 351 1.04 9.15 -10.50
CA TRP A 351 1.82 8.81 -11.69
C TRP A 351 3.08 9.65 -11.85
N LYS A 352 3.21 10.73 -11.07
CA LYS A 352 4.28 11.73 -11.18
C LYS A 352 4.38 12.32 -12.60
N VAL A 353 3.23 12.68 -13.18
CA VAL A 353 3.11 13.27 -14.53
C VAL A 353 2.37 14.59 -14.49
N SER A 354 2.37 15.31 -15.61
CA SER A 354 1.60 16.55 -15.73
C SER A 354 0.09 16.27 -15.62
N VAL A 355 -0.68 17.25 -15.13
CA VAL A 355 -2.16 17.14 -15.08
C VAL A 355 -2.75 16.94 -16.48
N LYS A 356 -2.13 17.54 -17.51
CA LYS A 356 -2.53 17.40 -18.91
C LYS A 356 -2.39 15.95 -19.38
N GLU A 357 -1.21 15.36 -19.19
CA GLU A 357 -0.94 13.97 -19.57
C GLU A 357 -1.86 12.98 -18.83
N ALA A 358 -2.09 13.20 -17.54
CA ALA A 358 -3.02 12.39 -16.77
C ALA A 358 -4.45 12.48 -17.31
N LYS A 359 -4.91 13.69 -17.66
CA LYS A 359 -6.22 13.93 -18.25
C LYS A 359 -6.38 13.21 -19.59
N GLU A 360 -5.43 13.37 -20.50
CA GLU A 360 -5.47 12.70 -21.82
C GLU A 360 -5.51 11.18 -21.70
N THR A 361 -4.76 10.62 -20.75
CA THR A 361 -4.74 9.18 -20.49
C THR A 361 -6.10 8.68 -19.96
N VAL A 362 -6.71 9.43 -19.06
CA VAL A 362 -8.06 9.13 -18.54
C VAL A 362 -9.12 9.25 -19.63
N GLU A 363 -9.04 10.27 -20.49
CA GLU A 363 -9.96 10.45 -21.62
C GLU A 363 -9.88 9.28 -22.61
N ARG A 364 -8.66 8.81 -22.95
CA ARG A 364 -8.50 7.59 -23.77
C ARG A 364 -9.16 6.38 -23.14
N TRP A 365 -9.02 6.19 -21.82
CA TRP A 365 -9.65 5.08 -21.11
C TRP A 365 -11.19 5.14 -21.12
N TYR A 366 -11.79 6.33 -21.09
CA TYR A 366 -13.24 6.48 -21.17
C TYR A 366 -13.76 6.39 -22.61
N SER A 367 -12.93 6.70 -23.61
CA SER A 367 -13.33 6.68 -25.03
C SER A 367 -13.82 5.30 -25.51
N ASP A 368 -13.24 4.21 -24.98
CA ASP A 368 -13.63 2.83 -25.24
C ASP A 368 -14.53 2.23 -24.14
N ARG A 369 -14.94 3.03 -23.15
CA ARG A 369 -15.72 2.60 -21.96
C ARG A 369 -16.77 3.63 -21.55
N LYS A 370 -17.47 4.22 -22.52
CA LYS A 370 -18.48 5.26 -22.27
C LYS A 370 -19.57 4.78 -21.30
N GLU A 371 -19.95 3.50 -21.37
CA GLU A 371 -20.95 2.89 -20.49
C GLU A 371 -20.56 2.99 -19.00
N VAL A 372 -19.27 2.99 -18.67
CA VAL A 372 -18.81 3.21 -17.29
C VAL A 372 -19.10 4.64 -16.85
N SER A 373 -18.85 5.62 -17.72
CA SER A 373 -19.11 7.04 -17.42
C SER A 373 -20.61 7.30 -17.22
N ASP A 374 -21.43 6.77 -18.12
CA ASP A 374 -22.89 6.85 -18.05
C ASP A 374 -23.42 6.19 -16.76
N TRP A 375 -22.89 5.01 -16.42
CA TRP A 375 -23.21 4.32 -15.18
C TRP A 375 -22.82 5.11 -13.93
N GLN A 376 -21.64 5.75 -13.90
CA GLN A 376 -21.22 6.58 -12.78
C GLN A 376 -22.10 7.82 -12.62
N GLU A 377 -22.50 8.45 -13.73
CA GLU A 377 -23.42 9.58 -13.71
C GLU A 377 -24.78 9.18 -13.14
N GLN A 378 -25.30 8.02 -13.55
CA GLN A 378 -26.52 7.46 -13.00
C GLN A 378 -26.43 7.24 -11.48
N ARG A 379 -25.30 6.71 -10.97
CA ARG A 379 -25.10 6.55 -9.51
C ARG A 379 -25.06 7.89 -8.78
N ARG A 380 -24.43 8.91 -9.36
CA ARG A 380 -24.43 10.28 -8.80
C ARG A 380 -25.85 10.87 -8.79
N PHE A 381 -26.62 10.64 -9.85
CA PHE A 381 -28.02 11.04 -9.93
C PHE A 381 -28.85 10.39 -8.83
N GLU A 382 -28.78 9.06 -8.69
CA GLU A 382 -29.52 8.32 -7.65
C GLU A 382 -29.18 8.77 -6.24
N ALA A 383 -27.90 9.03 -5.97
CA ALA A 383 -27.49 9.55 -4.67
C ALA A 383 -28.09 10.93 -4.38
N ARG A 384 -28.20 11.82 -5.38
CA ARG A 384 -28.78 13.17 -5.21
C ARG A 384 -30.30 13.12 -5.10
N GLU A 385 -30.95 12.32 -5.94
CA GLU A 385 -32.41 12.26 -6.05
C GLU A 385 -33.03 11.42 -4.93
N PHE A 386 -32.53 10.19 -4.74
CA PHE A 386 -33.10 9.23 -3.80
C PHE A 386 -32.36 9.19 -2.46
N GLY A 387 -31.22 9.87 -2.33
CA GLY A 387 -30.43 9.86 -1.10
C GLY A 387 -29.79 8.51 -0.79
N ARG A 388 -29.70 7.60 -1.76
CA ARG A 388 -29.12 6.26 -1.57
C ARG A 388 -28.70 5.61 -2.88
N VAL A 389 -27.82 4.62 -2.79
CA VAL A 389 -27.47 3.68 -3.87
C VAL A 389 -27.53 2.25 -3.36
N HIS A 390 -27.61 1.28 -4.28
CA HIS A 390 -27.76 -0.14 -3.93
C HIS A 390 -26.64 -1.00 -4.53
N THR A 391 -26.33 -2.10 -3.84
CA THR A 391 -25.49 -3.19 -4.35
C THR A 391 -26.30 -4.14 -5.24
N LEU A 392 -25.62 -5.13 -5.84
CA LEU A 392 -26.19 -6.18 -6.69
C LEU A 392 -27.34 -6.93 -5.99
N LEU A 393 -27.19 -7.22 -4.69
CA LEU A 393 -28.22 -7.91 -3.90
C LEU A 393 -29.16 -6.96 -3.15
N GLY A 394 -29.11 -5.66 -3.45
CA GLY A 394 -30.06 -4.67 -2.91
C GLY A 394 -29.66 -4.06 -1.56
N ARG A 395 -28.45 -4.29 -1.02
CA ARG A 395 -27.99 -3.56 0.17
C ARG A 395 -27.90 -2.07 -0.16
N ALA A 396 -28.54 -1.23 0.65
CA ALA A 396 -28.54 0.22 0.46
C ALA A 396 -27.44 0.90 1.27
N ARG A 397 -26.74 1.89 0.67
CA ARG A 397 -25.98 2.91 1.41
C ARG A 397 -26.75 4.23 1.33
N TRP A 398 -27.02 4.81 2.49
CA TRP A 398 -27.78 6.05 2.63
C TRP A 398 -26.87 7.27 2.74
N PHE A 399 -27.30 8.38 2.15
CA PHE A 399 -26.62 9.67 2.15
C PHE A 399 -27.56 10.75 2.70
N PRO A 400 -27.86 10.75 4.01
CA PRO A 400 -28.86 11.65 4.59
C PRO A 400 -28.51 13.13 4.38
N SER A 401 -27.23 13.46 4.34
CA SER A 401 -26.74 14.83 4.19
C SER A 401 -26.68 15.34 2.74
N VAL A 402 -27.05 14.53 1.73
CA VAL A 402 -26.81 14.88 0.31
C VAL A 402 -27.50 16.16 -0.13
N LYS A 403 -28.73 16.42 0.37
CA LYS A 403 -29.53 17.60 -0.01
C LYS A 403 -28.88 18.92 0.40
N ASN A 404 -28.16 18.92 1.52
CA ASN A 404 -27.52 20.09 2.11
C ASN A 404 -25.99 20.09 1.92
N ALA A 405 -25.45 19.09 1.22
CA ALA A 405 -24.00 18.93 1.08
C ALA A 405 -23.43 19.93 0.08
N THR A 406 -22.38 20.64 0.50
CA THR A 406 -21.63 21.57 -0.36
C THR A 406 -20.14 21.19 -0.41
N GLY A 407 -19.45 21.67 -1.46
CA GLY A 407 -18.01 21.51 -1.63
C GLY A 407 -17.51 20.07 -1.46
N SER A 408 -16.55 19.89 -0.53
CA SER A 408 -15.86 18.62 -0.29
C SER A 408 -16.80 17.49 0.14
N VAL A 409 -17.85 17.79 0.93
CA VAL A 409 -18.81 16.79 1.42
C VAL A 409 -19.60 16.20 0.26
N LYS A 410 -20.06 17.05 -0.66
CA LYS A 410 -20.74 16.60 -1.89
C LYS A 410 -19.83 15.70 -2.73
N GLY A 411 -18.57 16.10 -2.93
CA GLY A 411 -17.58 15.28 -3.64
C GLY A 411 -17.24 13.95 -2.94
N HIS A 412 -17.34 13.88 -1.61
CA HIS A 412 -17.22 12.61 -0.88
C HIS A 412 -18.42 11.70 -1.12
N ILE A 413 -19.65 12.24 -1.02
CA ILE A 413 -20.89 11.49 -1.28
C ILE A 413 -20.92 10.95 -2.71
N GLU A 414 -20.55 11.75 -3.71
CA GLU A 414 -20.56 11.32 -5.11
C GLU A 414 -19.57 10.18 -5.37
N ARG A 415 -18.37 10.22 -4.76
CA ARG A 415 -17.42 9.10 -4.84
C ARG A 415 -17.93 7.87 -4.12
N ALA A 416 -18.53 8.05 -2.94
CA ALA A 416 -19.16 6.98 -2.19
C ALA A 416 -20.30 6.30 -2.96
N ALA A 417 -21.12 7.08 -3.67
CA ALA A 417 -22.21 6.62 -4.51
C ALA A 417 -21.74 5.74 -5.68
N ILE A 418 -20.56 6.03 -6.24
CA ILE A 418 -19.93 5.24 -7.29
C ILE A 418 -19.30 3.97 -6.70
N ASN A 419 -18.54 4.11 -5.61
CA ASN A 419 -17.78 3.02 -5.04
C ASN A 419 -18.65 1.94 -4.38
N THR A 420 -19.70 2.32 -3.65
CA THR A 420 -20.49 1.36 -2.84
C THR A 420 -21.15 0.27 -3.66
N PRO A 421 -21.81 0.55 -4.80
CA PRO A 421 -22.35 -0.49 -5.64
C PRO A 421 -21.29 -1.51 -6.08
N VAL A 422 -20.05 -1.09 -6.35
CA VAL A 422 -18.97 -2.01 -6.73
C VAL A 422 -18.44 -2.79 -5.53
N GLN A 423 -17.91 -2.09 -4.53
CA GLN A 423 -17.26 -2.68 -3.37
C GLN A 423 -18.24 -3.48 -2.50
N GLY A 424 -19.47 -3.01 -2.38
CA GLY A 424 -20.52 -3.70 -1.65
C GLY A 424 -20.99 -4.95 -2.39
N SER A 425 -21.16 -4.90 -3.71
CA SER A 425 -21.47 -6.13 -4.46
C SER A 425 -20.32 -7.14 -4.39
N ALA A 426 -19.07 -6.69 -4.25
CA ALA A 426 -17.93 -7.59 -4.04
C ALA A 426 -18.03 -8.30 -2.69
N ALA A 427 -18.44 -7.58 -1.64
CA ALA A 427 -18.75 -8.17 -0.35
C ALA A 427 -19.93 -9.15 -0.45
N ASP A 428 -20.96 -8.84 -1.24
CA ASP A 428 -22.11 -9.72 -1.47
C ASP A 428 -21.66 -11.05 -2.10
N VAL A 429 -20.89 -10.97 -3.19
CA VAL A 429 -20.32 -12.13 -3.87
C VAL A 429 -19.47 -12.97 -2.92
N ALA A 430 -18.58 -12.34 -2.15
CA ALA A 430 -17.71 -13.03 -1.20
C ALA A 430 -18.53 -13.73 -0.09
N MET A 431 -19.53 -13.06 0.49
CA MET A 431 -20.39 -13.65 1.52
C MET A 431 -21.23 -14.81 0.97
N CYS A 432 -21.78 -14.68 -0.23
CA CYS A 432 -22.51 -15.76 -0.89
C CYS A 432 -21.59 -16.98 -1.15
N ALA A 433 -20.36 -16.76 -1.60
CA ALA A 433 -19.38 -17.83 -1.75
C ALA A 433 -19.03 -18.52 -0.42
N MET A 434 -18.88 -17.75 0.67
CA MET A 434 -18.69 -18.32 2.00
C MET A 434 -19.88 -19.20 2.42
N LEU A 435 -21.10 -18.80 2.09
CA LEU A 435 -22.30 -19.59 2.37
C LEU A 435 -22.31 -20.89 1.56
N GLU A 436 -22.02 -20.83 0.25
CA GLU A 436 -21.88 -22.04 -0.61
C GLU A 436 -20.83 -23.00 -0.05
N ILE A 437 -19.65 -22.50 0.30
CA ILE A 437 -18.55 -23.29 0.88
C ILE A 437 -18.98 -23.90 2.22
N SER A 438 -19.52 -23.09 3.12
CA SER A 438 -19.87 -23.52 4.49
C SER A 438 -21.04 -24.49 4.53
N THR A 439 -21.89 -24.51 3.50
CA THR A 439 -23.04 -25.41 3.41
C THR A 439 -22.76 -26.64 2.57
N ASN A 440 -21.66 -26.66 1.80
CA ASN A 440 -21.26 -27.77 0.95
C ASN A 440 -21.08 -29.07 1.76
N ALA A 441 -21.90 -30.08 1.46
CA ALA A 441 -21.91 -31.35 2.19
C ALA A 441 -20.61 -32.14 1.97
N ARG A 442 -20.07 -32.13 0.74
CA ARG A 442 -18.86 -32.88 0.42
C ARG A 442 -17.66 -32.33 1.17
N LEU A 443 -17.44 -31.01 1.17
CA LEU A 443 -16.35 -30.39 1.95
C LEU A 443 -16.38 -30.79 3.42
N LYS A 444 -17.58 -30.83 4.03
CA LYS A 444 -17.75 -31.29 5.42
C LYS A 444 -17.40 -32.76 5.60
N GLU A 445 -17.83 -33.61 4.67
CA GLU A 445 -17.57 -35.05 4.68
C GLU A 445 -16.06 -35.33 4.59
N ILE A 446 -15.33 -34.63 3.72
CA ILE A 446 -13.87 -34.75 3.58
C ILE A 446 -13.08 -33.88 4.58
N GLY A 447 -13.74 -33.30 5.58
CA GLY A 447 -13.08 -32.66 6.72
C GLY A 447 -12.55 -31.24 6.51
N TRP A 448 -12.92 -30.55 5.43
CA TRP A 448 -12.48 -29.19 5.14
C TRP A 448 -13.35 -28.13 5.81
N LYS A 449 -12.71 -27.13 6.41
CA LYS A 449 -13.37 -26.06 7.17
C LYS A 449 -12.92 -24.69 6.69
N LEU A 450 -13.88 -23.79 6.47
CA LEU A 450 -13.62 -22.37 6.24
C LEU A 450 -13.11 -21.71 7.53
N LEU A 451 -11.89 -21.18 7.49
CA LEU A 451 -11.23 -20.55 8.64
C LEU A 451 -11.41 -19.03 8.65
N LEU A 452 -11.16 -18.39 7.51
CA LEU A 452 -11.06 -16.94 7.43
C LEU A 452 -11.48 -16.43 6.06
N GLN A 453 -12.04 -15.23 6.05
CA GLN A 453 -12.21 -14.42 4.85
C GLN A 453 -11.35 -13.17 4.96
N VAL A 454 -10.59 -12.87 3.91
CA VAL A 454 -9.70 -11.71 3.78
C VAL A 454 -9.99 -11.01 2.47
N HIS A 455 -10.75 -9.91 2.52
CA HIS A 455 -11.16 -9.18 1.31
C HIS A 455 -11.97 -10.02 0.31
N ASP A 456 -11.37 -10.44 -0.79
CA ASP A 456 -11.94 -11.33 -1.81
C ASP A 456 -11.43 -12.76 -1.71
N GLU A 457 -10.55 -13.03 -0.75
CA GLU A 457 -9.95 -14.32 -0.48
C GLU A 457 -10.65 -15.07 0.65
N VAL A 458 -10.70 -16.40 0.52
CA VAL A 458 -11.10 -17.33 1.57
C VAL A 458 -9.95 -18.30 1.87
N ILE A 459 -9.84 -18.68 3.14
CA ILE A 459 -8.85 -19.63 3.63
C ILE A 459 -9.58 -20.80 4.27
N LEU A 460 -9.30 -22.01 3.80
CA LEU A 460 -9.80 -23.25 4.37
C LEU A 460 -8.66 -24.12 4.88
N GLU A 461 -8.95 -25.00 5.83
CA GLU A 461 -8.04 -26.02 6.33
C GLU A 461 -8.71 -27.40 6.30
N GLY A 462 -7.97 -28.42 5.90
CA GLY A 462 -8.44 -29.81 5.87
C GLY A 462 -7.34 -30.82 5.51
N PRO A 463 -7.68 -32.12 5.46
CA PRO A 463 -6.72 -33.20 5.26
C PRO A 463 -6.01 -33.14 3.91
N GLU A 464 -4.69 -33.38 3.90
CA GLU A 464 -3.86 -33.36 2.69
C GLU A 464 -4.32 -34.34 1.61
N GLU A 465 -4.79 -35.54 1.99
CA GLU A 465 -5.20 -36.56 1.04
C GLU A 465 -6.33 -36.12 0.09
N SER A 466 -7.10 -35.10 0.49
CA SER A 466 -8.28 -34.62 -0.24
C SER A 466 -8.11 -33.21 -0.82
N GLU A 467 -6.87 -32.68 -0.85
CA GLU A 467 -6.58 -31.30 -1.28
C GLU A 467 -7.13 -30.97 -2.68
N LYS A 468 -6.97 -31.88 -3.65
CA LYS A 468 -7.32 -31.63 -5.05
C LYS A 468 -8.83 -31.56 -5.24
N GLU A 469 -9.53 -32.47 -4.55
CA GLU A 469 -10.99 -32.52 -4.56
C GLU A 469 -11.56 -31.27 -3.89
N ALA A 470 -11.07 -30.94 -2.69
CA ALA A 470 -11.52 -29.77 -1.95
C ALA A 470 -11.27 -28.47 -2.72
N MET A 471 -10.08 -28.31 -3.32
CA MET A 471 -9.75 -27.13 -4.11
C MET A 471 -10.68 -26.96 -5.32
N ALA A 472 -10.99 -28.04 -6.04
CA ALA A 472 -11.95 -27.99 -7.14
C ALA A 472 -13.35 -27.57 -6.67
N ILE A 473 -13.80 -28.07 -5.52
CA ILE A 473 -15.09 -27.69 -4.94
C ILE A 473 -15.09 -26.21 -4.52
N VAL A 474 -14.04 -25.73 -3.86
CA VAL A 474 -13.92 -24.32 -3.44
C VAL A 474 -13.95 -23.39 -4.66
N VAL A 475 -13.18 -23.71 -5.70
CA VAL A 475 -13.18 -22.96 -6.96
C VAL A 475 -14.58 -22.94 -7.58
N HIS A 476 -15.28 -24.07 -7.59
CA HIS A 476 -16.64 -24.15 -8.11
C HIS A 476 -17.63 -23.28 -7.31
N CYS A 477 -17.61 -23.36 -5.98
CA CYS A 477 -18.46 -22.58 -5.09
C CYS A 477 -18.22 -21.07 -5.26
N MET A 478 -16.96 -20.64 -5.32
CA MET A 478 -16.63 -19.23 -5.54
C MET A 478 -16.98 -18.76 -6.95
N SER A 479 -16.75 -19.59 -7.97
CA SER A 479 -17.11 -19.23 -9.35
C SER A 479 -18.62 -19.11 -9.56
N ASN A 480 -19.42 -19.78 -8.72
CA ASN A 480 -20.87 -19.87 -8.81
C ASN A 480 -21.57 -19.59 -7.46
N PRO A 481 -21.39 -18.40 -6.88
CA PRO A 481 -21.68 -18.15 -5.48
C PRO A 481 -23.18 -18.00 -5.17
N PHE A 482 -24.05 -17.95 -6.18
CA PHE A 482 -25.48 -17.72 -6.01
C PHE A 482 -26.28 -19.01 -6.18
N ASN A 483 -26.27 -19.91 -5.20
CA ASN A 483 -26.92 -21.21 -5.25
C ASN A 483 -26.42 -22.06 -6.42
N GLY A 484 -25.10 -22.19 -6.54
CA GLY A 484 -24.45 -22.92 -7.64
C GLY A 484 -24.57 -22.23 -9.01
N LYS A 485 -24.84 -20.91 -9.05
CA LYS A 485 -24.90 -20.13 -10.29
C LYS A 485 -24.07 -18.85 -10.20
N ASN A 486 -23.64 -18.37 -11.36
CA ASN A 486 -23.13 -17.00 -11.53
C ASN A 486 -24.18 -16.13 -12.22
N ILE A 487 -24.66 -15.08 -11.54
CA ILE A 487 -25.65 -14.13 -12.10
C ILE A 487 -25.00 -12.95 -12.84
N LEU A 488 -23.67 -12.85 -12.81
CA LEU A 488 -22.95 -11.79 -13.50
C LEU A 488 -22.85 -12.08 -15.00
N ARG A 489 -22.63 -11.03 -15.78
CA ARG A 489 -22.41 -11.09 -17.24
C ARG A 489 -20.99 -11.53 -17.61
N VAL A 490 -20.17 -11.81 -16.60
CA VAL A 490 -18.75 -12.14 -16.71
C VAL A 490 -18.45 -13.29 -15.75
N GLY A 491 -17.60 -14.21 -16.18
CA GLY A 491 -17.12 -15.29 -15.31
C GLY A 491 -16.39 -14.74 -14.10
N LEU A 492 -16.59 -15.36 -12.93
CA LEU A 492 -15.82 -15.07 -11.72
C LEU A 492 -14.59 -16.00 -11.73
N SER A 493 -13.42 -15.45 -12.08
CA SER A 493 -12.17 -16.20 -12.06
C SER A 493 -11.71 -16.36 -10.62
N VAL A 494 -11.29 -17.57 -10.26
CA VAL A 494 -10.82 -17.90 -8.92
C VAL A 494 -9.48 -18.59 -9.05
N ASP A 495 -8.45 -18.00 -8.44
CA ASP A 495 -7.13 -18.60 -8.33
C ASP A 495 -7.05 -19.27 -6.96
N ALA A 496 -6.76 -20.57 -6.93
CA ALA A 496 -6.65 -21.33 -5.70
C ALA A 496 -5.33 -22.10 -5.67
N LYS A 497 -4.69 -22.10 -4.51
CA LYS A 497 -3.52 -22.93 -4.22
C LYS A 497 -3.68 -23.61 -2.88
N CYS A 498 -3.00 -24.75 -2.74
CA CYS A 498 -2.92 -25.49 -1.49
C CYS A 498 -1.46 -25.55 -1.00
N ALA A 499 -1.23 -25.26 0.28
CA ALA A 499 0.09 -25.38 0.89
C ALA A 499 0.01 -25.53 2.43
N LYS A 500 1.16 -25.75 3.07
CA LYS A 500 1.26 -25.90 4.54
C LYS A 500 1.09 -24.61 5.33
N ASN A 501 1.31 -23.46 4.70
CA ASN A 501 1.20 -22.15 5.34
C ASN A 501 0.61 -21.13 4.37
N TRP A 502 0.08 -20.04 4.92
CA TRP A 502 -0.62 -19.02 4.12
C TRP A 502 0.31 -18.34 3.12
N TYR A 503 1.59 -18.11 3.45
CA TYR A 503 2.53 -17.48 2.53
C TYR A 503 2.76 -18.32 1.26
N SER A 504 2.93 -19.64 1.42
CA SER A 504 3.15 -20.55 0.29
C SER A 504 1.90 -20.77 -0.57
N ALA A 505 0.71 -20.64 0.03
CA ALA A 505 -0.56 -20.77 -0.67
C ALA A 505 -1.03 -19.46 -1.33
N LYS A 506 -0.35 -18.33 -1.10
CA LYS A 506 -0.61 -17.03 -1.75
C LYS A 506 0.37 -16.86 -2.90
#